data_AF-A0A1G2TI57-F1
#
_entry.id   AF-A0A1G2TI57-F1
#
_cell.length_a   1.000
_cell.length_b   1.000
_cell.length_c   1.000
_cell.angle_alpha   90.00
_cell.angle_beta   90.00
_cell.angle_gamma   90.00
#
_symmetry.space_group_name_H-M   'P 1'
#
loop_
_entity.id
_entity.type
_entity.pdbx_description
1 polymer ?
#
loop_
_entity_poly.entity_id
_entity_poly.type
_entity_poly.pdbx_seq_one_letter_code
_entity_poly.pdbx_strand_id
1 'polypeptide(L)'
;MLQYHHPHLRKRASGRALHPFPASSRFIRILDKVVYAAGLIAIFSMFPQIRVIFVEKDATGLAPITWITLAVLNIPWIIYGFVHKEKPIILVYILWLIVNTIVFVGAVIY
;
A
#
# COMPACT_ATOMS: atom_id res chain seq x y z
N MET A 1 -17.19 31.47 42.49
CA MET A 1 -16.34 31.81 41.33
C MET A 1 -16.18 30.55 40.48
N LEU A 2 -17.01 30.41 39.45
CA LEU A 2 -17.09 29.21 38.60
C LEU A 2 -16.03 29.27 37.49
N GLN A 3 -15.08 28.35 37.54
CA GLN A 3 -13.98 28.21 36.59
C GLN A 3 -14.43 27.29 35.44
N TYR A 4 -15.09 27.83 34.41
CA TYR A 4 -15.41 27.09 33.20
C TYR A 4 -14.14 26.90 32.34
N HIS A 5 -13.41 25.81 32.60
CA HIS A 5 -12.28 25.35 31.79
C HIS A 5 -12.79 24.83 30.43
N HIS A 6 -12.73 25.68 29.41
CA HIS A 6 -13.10 25.40 28.01
C HIS A 6 -12.56 24.06 27.45
N PRO A 7 -13.35 22.97 27.41
CA PRO A 7 -12.88 21.68 26.86
C PRO A 7 -12.70 21.71 25.34
N HIS A 8 -13.33 22.68 24.66
CA HIS A 8 -13.27 22.88 23.22
C HIS A 8 -11.89 23.37 22.73
N LEU A 9 -11.10 24.04 23.59
CA LEU A 9 -9.74 24.45 23.26
C LEU A 9 -8.77 23.26 23.21
N ARG A 10 -8.95 22.26 24.11
CA ARG A 10 -8.20 20.99 24.04
C ARG A 10 -8.52 20.20 22.78
N LYS A 11 -9.78 20.20 22.33
CA LYS A 11 -10.22 19.48 21.11
C LYS A 11 -9.57 20.02 19.83
N ARG A 12 -9.19 21.31 19.79
CA ARG A 12 -8.43 21.90 18.67
C ARG A 12 -6.92 21.65 18.77
N ALA A 13 -6.37 21.51 19.98
CA ALA A 13 -4.95 21.19 20.18
C ALA A 13 -4.63 19.73 19.81
N SER A 14 -5.52 18.78 20.12
CA SER A 14 -5.37 17.38 19.74
C SER A 14 -5.64 17.11 18.24
N GLY A 15 -6.32 18.02 17.54
CA GLY A 15 -6.49 17.97 16.07
C GLY A 15 -5.22 18.30 15.27
N ARG A 16 -4.15 18.79 15.92
CA ARG A 16 -2.84 19.09 15.30
C ARG A 16 -1.82 17.94 15.40
N ALA A 17 -2.21 16.79 15.97
CA ALA A 17 -1.29 15.69 16.28
C ALA A 17 -1.03 14.73 15.10
N LEU A 18 -1.67 14.92 13.95
CA LEU A 18 -1.37 14.17 12.73
C LEU A 18 -0.54 15.09 11.84
N HIS A 19 0.78 14.88 11.84
CA HIS A 19 1.64 15.56 10.87
C HIS A 19 1.14 15.17 9.46
N PRO A 20 0.75 16.14 8.61
CA PRO A 20 0.38 15.83 7.24
C PRO A 20 1.59 15.22 6.53
N PHE A 21 1.38 14.13 5.80
CA PHE A 21 2.42 13.57 4.95
C PHE A 21 2.75 14.58 3.83
N PRO A 22 4.03 14.99 3.63
CA PRO A 22 5.25 14.56 4.35
C PRO A 22 5.53 15.35 5.65
N ALA A 23 6.01 14.66 6.69
CA ALA A 23 6.26 15.27 8.01
C ALA A 23 7.45 16.26 8.03
N SER A 24 7.49 17.11 9.06
CA SER A 24 8.41 18.26 9.13
C SER A 24 9.86 17.91 9.45
N SER A 25 10.15 16.74 10.03
CA SER A 25 11.51 16.34 10.40
C SER A 25 12.26 15.70 9.22
N ARG A 26 13.57 15.99 9.10
CA ARG A 26 14.41 15.47 7.99
C ARG A 26 14.42 13.93 7.94
N PHE A 27 14.39 13.28 9.10
CA PHE A 27 14.41 11.82 9.19
C PHE A 27 13.13 11.20 8.62
N ILE A 28 11.95 11.73 8.96
CA ILE A 28 10.69 11.18 8.45
C ILE A 28 10.61 11.37 6.93
N ARG A 29 11.03 12.52 6.40
CA ARG A 29 11.05 12.74 4.95
C ARG A 29 11.99 11.78 4.20
N ILE A 30 13.10 11.36 4.81
CA ILE A 30 13.99 10.35 4.22
C ILE A 30 13.30 8.98 4.26
N LEU A 31 12.72 8.61 5.41
CA LEU A 31 11.98 7.37 5.57
C LEU A 31 10.83 7.26 4.55
N ASP A 32 10.06 8.33 4.35
CA ASP A 32 8.96 8.40 3.37
C ASP A 32 9.45 8.06 1.95
N LYS A 33 10.61 8.59 1.54
CA LYS A 33 11.22 8.30 0.24
C LYS A 33 11.72 6.86 0.15
N VAL A 34 12.34 6.34 1.21
CA VAL A 34 12.84 4.98 1.26
C VAL A 34 11.69 3.98 1.17
N VAL A 35 10.61 4.20 1.92
CA VAL A 35 9.42 3.34 1.88
C VAL A 35 8.78 3.36 0.50
N TYR A 36 8.68 4.53 -0.14
CA TYR A 36 8.17 4.63 -1.50
C TYR A 36 9.04 3.86 -2.51
N ALA A 37 10.36 4.03 -2.44
CA ALA A 37 11.30 3.30 -3.29
C ALA A 37 11.22 1.78 -3.05
N ALA A 38 11.16 1.36 -1.79
CA ALA A 38 11.02 -0.04 -1.41
C ALA A 38 9.73 -0.66 -1.96
N GLY A 39 8.61 0.08 -1.90
CA GLY A 39 7.33 -0.36 -2.48
C GLY A 39 7.42 -0.61 -3.98
N LEU A 40 8.08 0.29 -4.73
CA LEU A 40 8.32 0.11 -6.15
C LEU A 40 9.27 -1.07 -6.43
N ILE A 41 10.38 -1.17 -5.71
CA ILE A 41 11.33 -2.28 -5.85
C ILE A 41 10.64 -3.62 -5.58
N ALA A 42 9.76 -3.69 -4.59
CA ALA A 42 8.98 -4.89 -4.30
C ALA A 42 8.10 -5.30 -5.50
N ILE A 43 7.42 -4.34 -6.14
CA ILE A 43 6.66 -4.61 -7.37
C ILE A 43 7.58 -5.10 -8.50
N PHE A 44 8.74 -4.47 -8.69
CA PHE A 44 9.71 -4.90 -9.71
C PHE A 44 10.30 -6.29 -9.43
N SER A 45 10.38 -6.69 -8.17
CA SER A 45 10.86 -8.04 -7.81
C SER A 45 9.93 -9.17 -8.27
N MET A 46 8.72 -8.83 -8.77
CA MET A 46 7.77 -9.80 -9.30
C MET A 46 8.00 -10.14 -10.78
N PHE A 47 8.86 -9.39 -11.48
CA PHE A 47 9.19 -9.68 -12.89
C PHE A 47 9.75 -11.10 -13.11
N PRO A 48 10.71 -11.60 -12.31
CA PRO A 48 11.17 -12.99 -12.42
C PRO A 48 10.03 -14.00 -12.26
N GLN A 49 9.14 -13.80 -11.28
CA GLN A 49 8.00 -14.70 -11.04
C GLN A 49 7.05 -14.73 -12.24
N ILE A 50 6.73 -13.56 -12.82
CA ILE A 50 5.89 -13.46 -14.02
C ILE A 50 6.59 -14.12 -15.21
N ARG A 51 7.92 -13.95 -15.35
CA ARG A 51 8.69 -14.57 -16.43
C ARG A 51 8.62 -16.09 -16.37
N VAL A 52 8.81 -16.71 -15.20
CA VAL A 52 8.73 -18.17 -15.04
C VAL A 52 7.35 -18.67 -15.48
N ILE A 53 6.28 -18.03 -15.01
CA ILE A 53 4.91 -18.46 -15.33
C ILE A 53 4.61 -18.35 -16.84
N PHE A 54 4.94 -17.21 -17.48
CA PHE A 54 4.50 -16.96 -18.85
C PHE A 54 5.50 -17.35 -19.93
N VAL A 55 6.80 -17.44 -19.63
CA VAL A 55 7.84 -17.83 -20.59
C VAL A 55 8.18 -19.30 -20.43
N GLU A 56 8.44 -19.75 -19.21
CA GLU A 56 8.80 -21.15 -18.92
C GLU A 56 7.54 -22.04 -18.83
N LYS A 57 6.35 -21.43 -18.77
CA LYS A 57 5.05 -22.11 -18.68
C LYS A 57 4.95 -22.99 -17.44
N ASP A 58 5.56 -22.52 -16.35
CA ASP A 58 5.63 -23.24 -15.09
C ASP A 58 5.03 -22.39 -13.97
N ALA A 59 3.89 -22.85 -13.43
CA ALA A 59 3.30 -22.31 -12.21
C ALA A 59 3.35 -23.31 -11.05
N THR A 60 4.19 -24.34 -11.13
CA THR A 60 4.30 -25.39 -10.12
C THR A 60 4.57 -24.79 -8.74
N GLY A 61 3.76 -25.20 -7.76
CA GLY A 61 3.87 -24.73 -6.38
C GLY A 61 3.20 -23.39 -6.10
N LEU A 62 2.63 -22.72 -7.11
CA LEU A 62 1.78 -21.55 -6.89
C LEU A 62 0.35 -22.01 -6.56
N ALA A 63 -0.22 -21.45 -5.50
CA ALA A 63 -1.64 -21.62 -5.18
C ALA A 63 -2.43 -20.42 -5.74
N PRO A 64 -3.26 -20.58 -6.80
CA PRO A 64 -4.00 -19.46 -7.39
C PRO A 64 -4.88 -18.71 -6.39
N ILE A 65 -5.47 -19.44 -5.44
CA ILE A 65 -6.31 -18.87 -4.38
C ILE A 65 -5.57 -17.83 -3.54
N THR A 66 -4.27 -18.01 -3.30
CA THR A 66 -3.44 -17.05 -2.56
C THR A 66 -3.36 -15.73 -3.31
N TRP A 67 -3.07 -15.78 -4.61
CA TRP A 67 -2.85 -14.59 -5.43
C TRP A 67 -4.13 -13.78 -5.66
N ILE A 68 -5.26 -14.44 -5.91
CA ILE A 68 -6.55 -13.74 -6.01
C ILE A 68 -7.00 -13.16 -4.67
N THR A 69 -6.73 -13.85 -3.55
CA THR A 69 -7.02 -13.33 -2.21
C THR A 69 -6.20 -12.06 -1.95
N LEU A 70 -4.90 -12.08 -2.25
CA LEU A 70 -4.04 -10.90 -2.11
C LEU A 70 -4.48 -9.76 -3.04
N ALA A 71 -4.91 -10.06 -4.26
CA ALA A 71 -5.47 -9.06 -5.17
C ALA A 71 -6.71 -8.38 -4.55
N VAL A 72 -7.67 -9.16 -4.04
CA VAL A 72 -8.88 -8.62 -3.40
C VAL A 72 -8.54 -7.82 -2.14
N LEU A 73 -7.59 -8.29 -1.33
CA LEU A 73 -7.14 -7.59 -0.12
C LEU A 73 -6.44 -6.25 -0.40
N ASN A 74 -5.98 -6.00 -1.63
CA ASN A 74 -5.47 -4.68 -2.00
C ASN A 74 -6.59 -3.62 -2.13
N ILE A 75 -7.84 -4.02 -2.37
CA ILE A 75 -8.96 -3.10 -2.58
C ILE A 75 -9.20 -2.21 -1.35
N PRO A 76 -9.31 -2.73 -0.11
CA PRO A 76 -9.40 -1.91 1.09
C PRO A 76 -8.26 -0.90 1.22
N TRP A 77 -7.01 -1.26 0.88
CA TRP A 77 -5.86 -0.35 0.95
C TRP A 77 -5.93 0.77 -0.09
N ILE A 78 -6.40 0.46 -1.30
CA ILE A 78 -6.63 1.47 -2.34
C ILE A 78 -7.71 2.45 -1.88
N ILE A 79 -8.84 1.95 -1.37
CA ILE A 79 -9.93 2.77 -0.82
C ILE A 79 -9.39 3.64 0.31
N TYR A 80 -8.64 3.05 1.24
CA TYR A 80 -8.01 3.77 2.35
C TYR A 80 -7.13 4.92 1.85
N GLY A 81 -6.27 4.65 0.86
CA GLY A 81 -5.41 5.65 0.24
C GLY A 81 -6.20 6.80 -0.37
N PHE A 82 -7.31 6.52 -1.07
CA PHE A 82 -8.19 7.57 -1.62
C PHE A 82 -8.84 8.40 -0.52
N VAL A 83 -9.40 7.77 0.51
CA VAL A 83 -10.07 8.45 1.64
C VAL A 83 -9.10 9.39 2.37
N HIS A 84 -7.86 8.95 2.59
CA HIS A 84 -6.83 9.71 3.30
C HIS A 84 -5.97 10.59 2.37
N LYS A 85 -6.23 10.56 1.05
CA LYS A 85 -5.47 11.28 0.02
C LYS A 85 -3.97 10.92 -0.04
N GLU A 86 -3.63 9.71 0.36
CA GLU A 86 -2.27 9.17 0.40
C GLU A 86 -1.89 8.56 -0.96
N LYS A 87 -1.47 9.43 -1.89
CA LYS A 87 -1.10 9.03 -3.27
C LYS A 87 -0.11 7.86 -3.35
N PRO A 88 0.95 7.79 -2.51
CA PRO A 88 1.90 6.67 -2.55
C PRO A 88 1.24 5.32 -2.28
N ILE A 89 0.33 5.25 -1.30
CA ILE A 89 -0.41 4.03 -0.94
C ILE A 89 -1.28 3.61 -2.13
N ILE A 90 -2.04 4.54 -2.70
CA ILE A 90 -2.90 4.27 -3.86
C ILE A 90 -2.08 3.65 -5.00
N LEU A 91 -0.96 4.27 -5.38
CA LEU A 91 -0.13 3.80 -6.48
C LEU A 91 0.43 2.39 -6.23
N VAL A 92 1.04 2.17 -5.06
CA VAL A 92 1.66 0.88 -4.73
C VAL A 92 0.63 -0.24 -4.71
N TYR A 93 -0.54 -0.02 -4.11
CA TYR A 93 -1.56 -1.07 -4.01
C TYR A 93 -2.33 -1.32 -5.32
N ILE A 94 -2.46 -0.31 -6.20
CA ILE A 94 -2.96 -0.53 -7.57
C ILE A 94 -1.98 -1.41 -8.36
N LEU A 95 -0.67 -1.14 -8.26
CA LEU A 95 0.34 -1.95 -8.95
C LEU A 95 0.37 -3.38 -8.40
N TRP A 96 0.25 -3.55 -7.08
CA TRP A 96 0.11 -4.87 -6.47
C TRP A 96 -1.16 -5.60 -6.91
N LEU A 97 -2.29 -4.89 -7.03
CA LEU A 97 -3.53 -5.47 -7.55
C LEU A 97 -3.30 -6.03 -8.96
N ILE A 98 -2.70 -5.24 -9.86
CA ILE A 98 -2.39 -5.67 -11.23
C ILE A 98 -1.46 -6.89 -11.23
N VAL A 99 -0.34 -6.84 -10.49
CA VAL A 99 0.64 -7.94 -10.45
C VAL A 99 0.04 -9.21 -9.88
N ASN A 100 -0.67 -9.13 -8.76
CA ASN A 100 -1.31 -10.31 -8.15
C ASN A 100 -2.35 -10.93 -9.08
N THR A 101 -3.12 -10.11 -9.81
CA THR A 101 -4.04 -10.60 -10.83
C THR A 101 -3.31 -11.27 -12.00
N ILE A 102 -2.20 -10.71 -12.49
CA ILE A 102 -1.39 -11.34 -13.55
C ILE A 102 -0.88 -12.71 -13.09
N VAL A 103 -0.35 -12.80 -11.87
CA VAL A 103 0.15 -14.06 -11.32
C VAL A 103 -0.98 -15.07 -11.12
N PHE A 104 -2.14 -14.63 -10.60
CA PHE A 104 -3.33 -15.48 -10.51
C PHE A 104 -3.74 -16.04 -11.86
N VAL A 105 -3.88 -15.20 -12.89
CA VAL A 105 -4.25 -15.63 -14.24
C VAL A 105 -3.23 -16.60 -14.79
N GLY A 106 -1.94 -16.31 -14.63
CA GLY A 106 -0.87 -17.19 -15.07
C GLY A 106 -0.91 -18.55 -14.39
N ALA A 107 -1.11 -18.59 -13.07
CA ALA A 107 -1.19 -19.82 -12.28
C ALA A 107 -2.46 -20.65 -12.50
N VAL A 108 -3.49 -20.09 -13.16
CA VAL A 108 -4.69 -20.84 -13.58
C VAL A 108 -4.50 -21.43 -14.98
N ILE A 109 -3.69 -20.79 -15.83
CA ILE A 109 -3.52 -21.17 -17.24
C ILE A 109 -2.38 -22.18 -17.43
N TYR A 110 -1.25 -21.99 -16.75
CA TYR A 110 -0.05 -22.81 -16.82
C TYR A 110 0.16 -23.53 -15.48
#